data_AF-A0A957S0R3-F1
#
_entry.id   AF-A0A957S0R3-F1
#
_cell.length_a   1.000
_cell.length_b   1.000
_cell.length_c   1.000
_cell.angle_alpha   90.00
_cell.angle_beta   90.00
_cell.angle_gamma   90.00
#
_symmetry.space_group_name_H-M   'P 1'
#
loop_
_entity.id
_entity.type
_entity.pdbx_description
1 polymer ?
#
loop_
_entity_poly.entity_id
_entity_poly.type
_entity_poly.pdbx_seq_one_letter_code
_entity_poly.pdbx_strand_id
1 'polypeptide(L)'
;HTHAVVQIADLVEELYLPTGKYDSATAFAHFKAGYSNFGRVVVANNSYDEDDFGGRHAAGRLAEWDGKTWRVIEHTAFVEVTGRGNFSGTIFATGWDRASAILMVYTAADDTWRKYRLPKASHTFDHMWQTEWPRIREVEHERFLMDHHGMFYELSPWAYDNHIWGVRPISTHLWVLADFCTYRGMLVLGSDNASPHHGANHLAGEPQSGLYFGKTDDLWQFGKPAGWGGPWWDTAVTAGDPSDPYLMTGFDAKVLHLTHGADSAVTVAVDVDFLGNGTWHQYDAFTVAPRGYVHHEFPAGFSAHWVRVTADTDCVATAYFTYT
;
A
#
# COMPACT_ATOMS: atom_id res chain seq x y z
N HIS A 1 -11.45 -30.92 26.85
CA HIS A 1 -10.55 -30.82 25.69
C HIS A 1 -9.36 -29.97 26.10
N THR A 2 -8.18 -30.56 26.28
CA THR A 2 -6.96 -29.79 26.51
C THR A 2 -6.54 -29.20 25.17
N HIS A 3 -6.49 -27.88 25.05
CA HIS A 3 -5.98 -27.22 23.85
C HIS A 3 -4.45 -27.40 23.84
N ALA A 4 -3.99 -28.52 23.28
CA ALA A 4 -2.56 -28.74 23.07
C ALA A 4 -2.09 -27.77 21.97
N VAL A 5 -1.12 -26.93 22.31
CA VAL A 5 -0.45 -26.04 21.36
C VAL A 5 0.75 -26.78 20.79
N VAL A 6 0.81 -26.91 19.47
CA VAL A 6 1.93 -27.51 18.75
C VAL A 6 2.49 -26.46 17.82
N GLN A 7 3.81 -26.24 17.88
CA GLN A 7 4.49 -25.40 16.91
C GLN A 7 4.54 -26.14 15.56
N ILE A 8 3.99 -25.51 14.52
CA ILE A 8 3.93 -26.09 13.18
C ILE A 8 5.02 -25.55 12.24
N ALA A 9 5.59 -24.39 12.54
CA ALA A 9 6.59 -23.70 11.73
C ALA A 9 7.34 -22.66 12.56
N ASP A 10 8.57 -22.34 12.16
CA ASP A 10 9.24 -21.07 12.50
C ASP A 10 9.17 -20.16 11.28
N LEU A 11 8.39 -19.08 11.36
CA LEU A 11 8.16 -18.19 10.21
C LEU A 11 9.40 -17.39 9.82
N VAL A 12 10.37 -17.21 10.73
CA VAL A 12 11.62 -16.53 10.39
C VAL A 12 12.42 -17.38 9.42
N GLU A 13 12.48 -18.69 9.67
CA GLU A 13 13.16 -19.65 8.80
C GLU A 13 12.38 -19.90 7.51
N GLU A 14 11.08 -20.21 7.61
CA GLU A 14 10.21 -20.54 6.46
C GLU A 14 10.11 -19.41 5.43
N LEU A 15 10.12 -18.15 5.89
CA LEU A 15 9.96 -16.97 5.03
C LEU A 15 11.28 -16.28 4.72
N TYR A 16 12.41 -16.88 5.11
CA TYR A 16 13.76 -16.38 4.91
C TYR A 16 13.91 -14.93 5.38
N LEU A 17 13.43 -14.65 6.59
CA LEU A 17 13.42 -13.31 7.17
C LEU A 17 14.76 -13.01 7.87
N PRO A 18 15.14 -11.73 7.95
CA PRO A 18 16.32 -11.34 8.72
C PRO A 18 16.19 -11.72 10.20
N THR A 19 17.28 -12.26 10.76
CA THR A 19 17.39 -12.67 12.17
C THR A 19 18.02 -11.58 13.06
N GLY A 20 18.03 -10.33 12.58
CA GLY A 20 18.49 -9.17 13.36
C GLY A 20 17.79 -9.07 14.71
N LYS A 21 18.32 -8.24 15.62
CA LYS A 21 17.71 -8.02 16.94
C LYS A 21 16.82 -6.79 16.90
N TYR A 22 15.84 -6.72 17.81
CA TYR A 22 14.87 -5.63 17.91
C TYR A 22 15.50 -4.20 17.97
N ASP A 23 16.77 -4.10 18.33
CA ASP A 23 17.53 -2.84 18.53
C ASP A 23 18.78 -2.77 17.61
N SER A 24 18.80 -3.49 16.48
CA SER A 24 19.89 -3.39 15.51
C SER A 24 19.59 -2.37 14.42
N ALA A 25 20.64 -1.72 13.90
CA ALA A 25 20.60 -0.89 12.68
C ALA A 25 20.36 -1.69 11.38
N THR A 26 19.91 -2.94 11.50
CA THR A 26 19.65 -3.88 10.41
C THR A 26 18.28 -4.48 10.62
N ALA A 27 17.52 -4.69 9.54
CA ALA A 27 16.21 -5.31 9.61
C ALA A 27 16.17 -6.61 10.42
N PHE A 28 15.03 -6.84 11.06
CA PHE A 28 14.66 -8.08 11.74
C PHE A 28 13.20 -8.39 11.48
N ALA A 29 12.79 -9.65 11.66
CA ALA A 29 11.39 -10.06 11.51
C ALA A 29 10.45 -9.28 12.46
N HIS A 30 9.54 -8.50 11.89
CA HIS A 30 8.59 -7.64 12.58
C HIS A 30 7.17 -7.87 12.04
N PHE A 31 6.56 -8.98 12.47
CA PHE A 31 5.19 -9.33 12.10
C PHE A 31 4.17 -8.35 12.70
N LYS A 32 3.19 -7.93 11.91
CA LYS A 32 2.20 -6.90 12.30
C LYS A 32 0.75 -7.34 12.19
N ALA A 33 0.45 -8.28 11.29
CA ALA A 33 -0.90 -8.77 11.09
C ALA A 33 -0.92 -10.23 10.63
N GLY A 34 -2.04 -10.89 10.88
CA GLY A 34 -2.33 -12.21 10.38
C GLY A 34 -3.84 -12.42 10.26
N TYR A 35 -4.25 -13.14 9.22
CA TYR A 35 -5.65 -13.40 8.92
C TYR A 35 -5.83 -14.81 8.40
N SER A 36 -6.92 -15.50 8.78
CA SER A 36 -7.20 -16.85 8.30
C SER A 36 -8.62 -16.96 7.76
N ASN A 37 -8.72 -17.41 6.51
CA ASN A 37 -9.98 -17.74 5.84
C ASN A 37 -9.70 -18.50 4.54
N PHE A 38 -10.71 -18.99 3.84
CA PHE A 38 -10.56 -19.58 2.50
C PHE A 38 -9.46 -20.66 2.38
N GLY A 39 -9.27 -21.45 3.44
CA GLY A 39 -8.25 -22.50 3.49
C GLY A 39 -6.81 -22.01 3.62
N ARG A 40 -6.59 -20.72 3.95
CA ARG A 40 -5.26 -20.15 4.12
C ARG A 40 -5.08 -19.40 5.44
N VAL A 41 -3.83 -19.34 5.91
CA VAL A 41 -3.36 -18.39 6.92
C VAL A 41 -2.42 -17.42 6.23
N VAL A 42 -2.71 -16.13 6.28
CA VAL A 42 -1.91 -15.07 5.68
C VAL A 42 -1.23 -14.28 6.79
N VAL A 43 0.04 -13.92 6.60
CA VAL A 43 0.82 -13.14 7.55
C VAL A 43 1.51 -11.97 6.86
N ALA A 44 1.61 -10.85 7.56
CA ALA A 44 2.28 -9.64 7.10
C ALA A 44 3.45 -9.27 8.03
N ASN A 45 4.61 -9.08 7.41
CA ASN A 45 5.86 -8.67 8.03
C ASN A 45 6.30 -7.32 7.44
N ASN A 46 6.43 -6.32 8.29
CA ASN A 46 6.62 -4.93 7.85
C ASN A 46 8.08 -4.48 7.84
N SER A 47 9.03 -5.42 7.98
CA SER A 47 10.46 -5.08 8.02
C SER A 47 10.86 -4.25 6.79
N TYR A 48 11.38 -3.05 7.04
CA TYR A 48 11.76 -2.08 6.01
C TYR A 48 12.76 -1.07 6.59
N ASP A 49 14.02 -1.16 6.18
CA ASP A 49 15.09 -0.24 6.58
C ASP A 49 15.66 0.56 5.40
N GLU A 50 16.79 1.26 5.61
CA GLU A 50 17.49 2.00 4.57
C GLU A 50 18.08 1.11 3.46
N ASP A 51 18.38 -0.15 3.75
CA ASP A 51 18.84 -1.12 2.77
C ASP A 51 17.67 -1.57 1.87
N ASP A 52 16.45 -1.71 2.42
CA ASP A 52 15.22 -1.92 1.64
C ASP A 52 14.94 -0.72 0.73
N PHE A 53 14.99 0.49 1.28
CA PHE A 53 14.81 1.72 0.49
C PHE A 53 15.88 1.86 -0.62
N GLY A 54 17.12 1.47 -0.33
CA GLY A 54 18.22 1.46 -1.29
C GLY A 54 18.15 0.32 -2.32
N GLY A 55 17.22 -0.63 -2.20
CA GLY A 55 17.10 -1.80 -3.08
C GLY A 55 18.21 -2.84 -2.88
N ARG A 56 18.91 -2.84 -1.74
CA ARG A 56 19.98 -3.79 -1.42
C ARG A 56 19.44 -5.14 -0.91
N HIS A 57 18.30 -5.12 -0.25
CA HIS A 57 17.57 -6.33 0.14
C HIS A 57 16.05 -6.09 0.14
N ALA A 58 15.30 -7.13 0.49
CA ALA A 58 13.87 -7.05 0.76
C ALA A 58 13.60 -7.85 2.05
N ALA A 59 13.44 -7.17 3.18
CA ALA A 59 13.25 -7.76 4.50
C ALA A 59 11.78 -8.07 4.81
N GLY A 60 10.85 -7.26 4.27
CA GLY A 60 9.41 -7.42 4.47
C GLY A 60 8.81 -8.61 3.73
N ARG A 61 7.66 -9.13 4.19
CA ARG A 61 6.95 -10.22 3.50
C ARG A 61 5.43 -10.10 3.62
N LEU A 62 4.74 -10.44 2.54
CA LEU A 62 3.39 -11.00 2.60
C LEU A 62 3.49 -12.48 2.25
N ALA A 63 2.96 -13.36 3.09
CA ALA A 63 3.03 -14.80 2.86
C ALA A 63 1.75 -15.49 3.30
N GLU A 64 1.49 -16.66 2.73
CA GLU A 64 0.36 -17.50 3.09
C GLU A 64 0.73 -18.98 3.26
N TRP A 65 -0.06 -19.68 4.05
CA TRP A 65 0.01 -21.11 4.28
C TRP A 65 -1.29 -21.78 3.85
N ASP A 66 -1.20 -22.81 3.02
CA ASP A 66 -2.34 -23.53 2.44
C ASP A 66 -2.83 -24.73 3.28
N GLY A 67 -2.31 -24.87 4.50
CA GLY A 67 -2.52 -26.06 5.33
C GLY A 67 -1.37 -27.07 5.27
N LYS A 68 -0.39 -26.87 4.38
CA LYS A 68 0.77 -27.76 4.20
C LYS A 68 2.07 -26.98 4.06
N THR A 69 2.13 -26.00 3.17
CA THR A 69 3.35 -25.29 2.79
C THR A 69 3.16 -23.78 2.84
N TRP A 70 4.21 -23.05 3.24
CA TRP A 70 4.27 -21.60 3.16
C TRP A 70 4.67 -21.15 1.75
N ARG A 71 4.00 -20.10 1.26
CA ARG A 71 4.31 -19.42 0.00
C ARG A 71 4.44 -17.93 0.26
N VAL A 72 5.55 -17.35 -0.17
CA VAL A 72 5.70 -15.89 -0.21
C VAL A 72 4.90 -15.34 -1.38
N ILE A 73 4.03 -14.37 -1.10
CA ILE A 73 3.23 -13.65 -2.10
C ILE A 73 4.00 -12.41 -2.57
N GLU A 74 4.61 -11.66 -1.65
CA GLU A 74 5.37 -10.45 -1.97
C GLU A 74 6.65 -10.32 -1.12
N HIS A 75 7.68 -9.79 -1.76
CA HIS A 75 8.99 -9.48 -1.16
C HIS A 75 9.13 -7.98 -0.93
N THR A 76 8.31 -7.42 -0.03
CA THR A 76 8.43 -6.05 0.48
C THR A 76 7.63 -5.93 1.78
N ALA A 77 7.61 -4.76 2.41
CA ALA A 77 6.96 -4.55 3.69
C ALA A 77 5.42 -4.60 3.60
N PHE A 78 4.79 -5.32 4.53
CA PHE A 78 3.34 -5.38 4.71
C PHE A 78 2.96 -5.25 6.20
N VAL A 79 1.87 -4.54 6.50
CA VAL A 79 1.49 -4.17 7.88
C VAL A 79 0.10 -4.59 8.32
N GLU A 80 -0.82 -4.81 7.38
CA GLU A 80 -2.20 -5.22 7.67
C GLU A 80 -2.61 -6.37 6.76
N VAL A 81 -3.41 -7.29 7.30
CA VAL A 81 -4.17 -8.28 6.54
C VAL A 81 -5.54 -8.44 7.19
N THR A 82 -6.60 -8.20 6.43
CA THR A 82 -7.97 -8.30 6.95
C THR A 82 -8.96 -8.71 5.86
N GLY A 83 -10.19 -9.02 6.25
CA GLY A 83 -11.28 -9.32 5.34
C GLY A 83 -12.58 -9.56 6.10
N ARG A 84 -13.69 -9.73 5.37
CA ARG A 84 -15.01 -10.04 5.95
C ARG A 84 -15.40 -11.51 5.74
N GLY A 85 -14.40 -12.36 5.56
CA GLY A 85 -14.55 -13.79 5.29
C GLY A 85 -15.53 -14.08 4.15
N ASN A 86 -16.31 -15.15 4.30
CA ASN A 86 -17.27 -15.61 3.28
C ASN A 86 -18.31 -14.55 2.88
N PHE A 87 -18.54 -13.52 3.70
CA PHE A 87 -19.49 -12.46 3.36
C PHE A 87 -18.99 -11.57 2.22
N SER A 88 -17.68 -11.29 2.17
CA SER A 88 -17.08 -10.49 1.10
C SER A 88 -16.35 -11.31 0.04
N GLY A 89 -15.85 -12.50 0.40
CA GLY A 89 -15.05 -13.32 -0.51
C GLY A 89 -13.67 -12.71 -0.82
N THR A 90 -13.19 -11.82 0.02
CA THR A 90 -11.95 -11.03 -0.20
C THR A 90 -11.02 -11.05 1.00
N ILE A 91 -9.72 -10.92 0.73
CA ILE A 91 -8.70 -10.56 1.73
C ILE A 91 -7.95 -9.34 1.20
N PHE A 92 -7.78 -8.34 2.05
CA PHE A 92 -6.99 -7.15 1.78
C PHE A 92 -5.70 -7.23 2.57
N ALA A 93 -4.59 -6.83 1.96
CA ALA A 93 -3.35 -6.59 2.66
C ALA A 93 -2.72 -5.27 2.21
N THR A 94 -2.19 -4.49 3.13
CA THR A 94 -1.51 -3.22 2.82
C THR A 94 -0.03 -3.32 3.12
N GLY A 95 0.76 -2.78 2.21
CA GLY A 95 2.20 -2.78 2.25
C GLY A 95 2.78 -1.60 1.51
N TRP A 96 4.09 -1.56 1.31
CA TRP A 96 4.72 -0.49 0.54
C TRP A 96 6.07 -0.94 0.03
N ASP A 97 6.55 -0.20 -0.95
CA ASP A 97 7.94 -0.20 -1.37
C ASP A 97 8.42 1.25 -1.51
N ARG A 98 9.59 1.46 -2.09
CA ARG A 98 10.13 2.79 -2.32
C ARG A 98 9.22 3.66 -3.19
N ALA A 99 8.54 3.07 -4.17
CA ALA A 99 7.80 3.79 -5.19
C ALA A 99 6.41 4.20 -4.70
N SER A 100 5.72 3.35 -3.95
CA SER A 100 4.29 3.54 -3.65
C SER A 100 3.82 2.79 -2.41
N ALA A 101 2.69 3.19 -1.87
CA ALA A 101 1.90 2.32 -1.02
C ALA A 101 1.27 1.20 -1.89
N ILE A 102 1.08 0.02 -1.33
CA ILE A 102 0.63 -1.19 -2.02
C ILE A 102 -0.64 -1.69 -1.34
N LEU A 103 -1.62 -2.04 -2.16
CA LEU A 103 -2.83 -2.75 -1.78
C LEU A 103 -2.87 -4.09 -2.53
N MET A 104 -2.80 -5.18 -1.79
CA MET A 104 -3.00 -6.53 -2.31
C MET A 104 -4.43 -6.97 -2.00
N VAL A 105 -5.13 -7.50 -3.01
CA VAL A 105 -6.49 -7.99 -2.87
C VAL A 105 -6.56 -9.41 -3.38
N TYR A 106 -6.89 -10.34 -2.48
CA TYR A 106 -7.23 -11.71 -2.83
C TYR A 106 -8.73 -11.83 -3.08
N THR A 107 -9.12 -12.58 -4.11
CA THR A 107 -10.51 -12.90 -4.42
C THR A 107 -10.73 -14.40 -4.38
N ALA A 108 -11.67 -14.85 -3.54
CA ALA A 108 -11.98 -16.27 -3.37
C ALA A 108 -12.66 -16.90 -4.59
N ALA A 109 -13.24 -16.09 -5.47
CA ALA A 109 -13.93 -16.56 -6.67
C ALA A 109 -12.99 -17.15 -7.73
N ASP A 110 -11.73 -16.71 -7.77
CA ASP A 110 -10.71 -17.16 -8.71
C ASP A 110 -9.35 -17.48 -8.06
N ASP A 111 -9.30 -17.54 -6.73
CA ASP A 111 -8.11 -17.91 -5.95
C ASP A 111 -6.85 -17.08 -6.29
N THR A 112 -7.05 -15.80 -6.59
CA THR A 112 -5.98 -14.94 -7.14
C THR A 112 -5.74 -13.70 -6.29
N TRP A 113 -4.46 -13.40 -6.06
CA TRP A 113 -3.98 -12.12 -5.52
C TRP A 113 -3.77 -11.11 -6.66
N ARG A 114 -4.26 -9.89 -6.48
CA ARG A 114 -4.05 -8.75 -7.38
C ARG A 114 -3.38 -7.61 -6.63
N LYS A 115 -2.43 -6.96 -7.30
CA LYS A 115 -1.67 -5.83 -6.76
C LYS A 115 -2.20 -4.51 -7.33
N TYR A 116 -2.35 -3.53 -6.46
CA TYR A 116 -2.67 -2.15 -6.79
C TYR A 116 -1.70 -1.24 -6.04
N ARG A 117 -1.36 -0.11 -6.66
CA ARG A 117 -0.44 0.88 -6.08
C ARG A 117 -1.18 2.17 -5.79
N LEU A 118 -0.83 2.81 -4.69
CA LEU A 118 -1.47 4.02 -4.17
C LEU A 118 -0.41 5.11 -3.94
N PRO A 119 -0.74 6.40 -4.13
CA PRO A 119 0.14 7.49 -3.73
C PRO A 119 0.41 7.46 -2.23
N LYS A 120 1.60 7.91 -1.84
CA LYS A 120 1.92 8.19 -0.44
C LYS A 120 1.63 9.67 -0.19
N ALA A 121 0.79 9.99 0.78
CA ALA A 121 0.63 11.36 1.24
C ALA A 121 1.83 11.82 2.07
N SER A 122 2.47 10.88 2.78
CA SER A 122 3.75 11.07 3.44
C SER A 122 4.67 9.86 3.31
N HIS A 123 5.94 10.14 3.08
CA HIS A 123 7.03 9.17 3.06
C HIS A 123 7.68 8.98 4.44
N THR A 124 7.23 9.72 5.46
CA THR A 124 7.74 9.57 6.82
C THR A 124 7.40 8.22 7.45
N PHE A 125 6.48 7.47 6.84
CA PHE A 125 6.01 6.16 7.30
C PHE A 125 6.74 4.97 6.65
N ASP A 126 7.77 5.21 5.81
CA ASP A 126 8.43 4.13 5.06
C ASP A 126 9.23 3.19 5.95
N HIS A 127 9.96 3.72 6.94
CA HIS A 127 10.78 2.88 7.80
C HIS A 127 9.91 2.21 8.88
N MET A 128 10.18 0.93 9.15
CA MET A 128 9.34 0.04 9.95
C MET A 128 9.03 0.51 11.39
N TRP A 129 9.82 1.43 11.96
CA TRP A 129 9.56 2.04 13.29
C TRP A 129 8.60 3.22 13.22
N GLN A 130 8.54 3.90 12.08
CA GLN A 130 7.71 5.07 11.85
C GLN A 130 6.33 4.67 11.33
N THR A 131 6.20 3.47 10.76
CA THR A 131 4.90 2.89 10.42
C THR A 131 4.19 2.39 11.67
N GLU A 132 3.49 3.29 12.38
CA GLU A 132 2.58 2.87 13.44
C GLU A 132 1.28 2.36 12.82
N TRP A 133 1.12 1.03 12.89
CA TRP A 133 -0.10 0.25 12.64
C TRP A 133 -1.20 0.84 11.73
N PRO A 134 -0.93 1.19 10.45
CA PRO A 134 -2.00 1.54 9.51
C PRO A 134 -2.98 0.37 9.39
N ARG A 135 -4.29 0.67 9.44
CA ARG A 135 -5.36 -0.34 9.54
C ARG A 135 -6.35 -0.24 8.41
N ILE A 136 -7.03 -1.36 8.18
CA ILE A 136 -8.30 -1.42 7.46
C ILE A 136 -9.37 -1.89 8.44
N ARG A 137 -10.41 -1.10 8.64
CA ARG A 137 -11.52 -1.42 9.56
C ARG A 137 -12.87 -1.07 8.94
N GLU A 138 -13.87 -1.85 9.31
CA GLU A 138 -15.26 -1.47 9.09
C GLU A 138 -15.67 -0.41 10.11
N VAL A 139 -15.88 0.81 9.63
CA VAL A 139 -16.36 1.93 10.46
C VAL A 139 -17.83 2.26 10.16
N GLU A 140 -18.29 1.96 8.96
CA GLU A 140 -19.70 2.03 8.60
C GLU A 140 -20.11 0.70 7.98
N HIS A 141 -21.40 0.37 8.05
CA HIS A 141 -21.90 -0.86 7.45
C HIS A 141 -21.48 -0.92 5.98
N GLU A 142 -20.77 -2.00 5.63
CA GLU A 142 -20.37 -2.28 4.24
C GLU A 142 -19.34 -1.31 3.64
N ARG A 143 -18.68 -0.50 4.49
CA ARG A 143 -17.61 0.42 4.07
C ARG A 143 -16.39 0.26 4.95
N PHE A 144 -15.29 -0.08 4.33
CA PHE A 144 -13.99 -0.12 4.98
C PHE A 144 -13.33 1.25 4.87
N LEU A 145 -12.81 1.72 6.00
CA LEU A 145 -11.86 2.83 6.07
C LEU A 145 -10.46 2.22 6.16
N MET A 146 -9.57 2.70 5.31
CA MET A 146 -8.15 2.36 5.31
C MET A 146 -7.33 3.59 5.61
N ASP A 147 -6.43 3.49 6.57
CA ASP A 147 -5.31 4.41 6.71
C ASP A 147 -4.07 3.76 6.09
N HIS A 148 -3.38 4.47 5.22
CA HIS A 148 -2.04 4.08 4.79
C HIS A 148 -1.20 5.24 4.26
N HIS A 149 0.06 5.34 4.69
CA HIS A 149 1.00 6.41 4.31
C HIS A 149 0.44 7.84 4.44
N GLY A 150 -0.28 8.11 5.53
CA GLY A 150 -0.82 9.44 5.85
C GLY A 150 -2.06 9.82 5.04
N MET A 151 -2.73 8.85 4.43
CA MET A 151 -3.96 9.06 3.66
C MET A 151 -5.04 8.09 4.11
N PHE A 152 -6.24 8.63 4.32
CA PHE A 152 -7.46 7.85 4.49
C PHE A 152 -8.08 7.52 3.13
N TYR A 153 -8.53 6.28 2.99
CA TYR A 153 -9.23 5.78 1.81
C TYR A 153 -10.53 5.10 2.22
N GLU A 154 -11.56 5.28 1.41
CA GLU A 154 -12.73 4.41 1.40
C GLU A 154 -12.46 3.23 0.46
N LEU A 155 -12.89 2.04 0.87
CA LEU A 155 -12.91 0.85 0.02
C LEU A 155 -14.17 0.00 0.28
N SER A 156 -14.63 -0.65 -0.78
CA SER A 156 -15.66 -1.68 -0.71
C SER A 156 -15.05 -2.98 -0.17
N PRO A 157 -15.72 -3.70 0.74
CA PRO A 157 -15.23 -5.01 1.14
C PRO A 157 -15.37 -6.04 0.00
N TRP A 158 -16.25 -5.84 -0.99
CA TRP A 158 -16.41 -6.73 -2.14
C TRP A 158 -15.54 -6.34 -3.33
N ALA A 159 -15.12 -7.36 -4.05
CA ALA A 159 -14.64 -7.25 -5.43
C ALA A 159 -15.81 -7.42 -6.41
N TYR A 160 -15.74 -6.73 -7.54
CA TYR A 160 -16.68 -6.82 -8.65
C TYR A 160 -15.92 -7.37 -9.85
N ASP A 161 -16.39 -8.48 -10.42
CA ASP A 161 -15.68 -9.22 -11.47
C ASP A 161 -14.21 -9.50 -11.09
N ASN A 162 -13.99 -9.88 -9.83
CA ASN A 162 -12.68 -10.13 -9.21
C ASN A 162 -11.73 -8.93 -9.14
N HIS A 163 -12.19 -7.71 -9.44
CA HIS A 163 -11.42 -6.49 -9.30
C HIS A 163 -11.95 -5.66 -8.13
N ILE A 164 -11.04 -5.00 -7.40
CA ILE A 164 -11.47 -4.01 -6.42
C ILE A 164 -11.98 -2.78 -7.15
N TRP A 165 -13.18 -2.35 -6.79
CA TRP A 165 -13.82 -1.19 -7.37
C TRP A 165 -14.13 -0.18 -6.25
N GLY A 166 -13.92 1.10 -6.55
CA GLY A 166 -14.31 2.18 -5.63
C GLY A 166 -13.30 2.47 -4.52
N VAL A 167 -12.01 2.19 -4.72
CA VAL A 167 -10.96 2.74 -3.84
C VAL A 167 -10.93 4.25 -4.04
N ARG A 168 -11.15 5.02 -2.98
CA ARG A 168 -11.27 6.47 -3.07
C ARG A 168 -10.49 7.14 -1.93
N PRO A 169 -9.57 8.08 -2.23
CA PRO A 169 -8.94 8.84 -1.17
C PRO A 169 -9.95 9.84 -0.57
N ILE A 170 -9.95 9.95 0.74
CA ILE A 170 -10.85 10.83 1.51
C ILE A 170 -10.09 12.09 1.93
N SER A 171 -8.97 11.90 2.63
CA SER A 171 -8.15 13.00 3.16
C SER A 171 -6.76 12.56 3.55
N THR A 172 -5.90 13.54 3.79
CA THR A 172 -4.55 13.37 4.31
C THR A 172 -4.46 13.78 5.78
N HIS A 173 -3.54 13.15 6.50
CA HIS A 173 -3.22 13.49 7.89
C HIS A 173 -1.72 13.37 8.17
N LEU A 174 -1.30 13.98 9.28
CA LEU A 174 0.05 13.86 9.84
C LEU A 174 0.06 13.05 11.13
N TRP A 175 -1.09 12.49 11.51
CA TRP A 175 -1.23 11.74 12.75
C TRP A 175 -0.58 10.37 12.62
N VAL A 176 -0.03 9.91 13.74
CA VAL A 176 0.43 8.55 13.91
C VAL A 176 -0.72 7.78 14.55
N LEU A 177 -1.38 6.90 13.78
CA LEU A 177 -2.61 6.22 14.18
C LEU A 177 -2.33 4.78 14.58
N ALA A 178 -2.89 4.34 15.72
CA ALA A 178 -2.71 2.97 16.19
C ALA A 178 -3.81 2.02 15.69
N ASP A 179 -5.07 2.47 15.78
CA ASP A 179 -6.26 1.76 15.28
C ASP A 179 -7.45 2.73 15.26
N PHE A 180 -8.55 2.31 14.66
CA PHE A 180 -9.82 3.02 14.68
C PHE A 180 -11.01 2.08 14.65
N CYS A 181 -12.12 2.53 15.21
CA CYS A 181 -13.35 1.75 15.21
C CYS A 181 -14.58 2.64 15.33
N THR A 182 -15.75 2.01 15.27
CA THR A 182 -17.01 2.69 15.55
C THR A 182 -17.49 2.38 16.96
N TYR A 183 -17.75 3.43 17.73
CA TYR A 183 -18.27 3.33 19.08
C TYR A 183 -19.48 4.24 19.24
N ARG A 184 -20.65 3.64 19.51
CA ARG A 184 -21.93 4.37 19.69
C ARG A 184 -22.27 5.29 18.50
N GLY A 185 -21.94 4.86 17.28
CA GLY A 185 -22.17 5.63 16.06
C GLY A 185 -21.20 6.79 15.83
N MET A 186 -20.10 6.86 16.57
CA MET A 186 -19.00 7.79 16.34
C MET A 186 -17.79 7.05 15.80
N LEU A 187 -17.06 7.69 14.89
CA LEU A 187 -15.70 7.32 14.53
C LEU A 187 -14.78 7.62 15.71
N VAL A 188 -14.04 6.62 16.16
CA VAL A 188 -13.02 6.75 17.20
C VAL A 188 -11.66 6.40 16.61
N LEU A 189 -10.72 7.34 16.69
CA LEU A 189 -9.34 7.15 16.25
C LEU A 189 -8.42 7.14 17.48
N GLY A 190 -7.57 6.13 17.61
CA GLY A 190 -6.47 6.13 18.57
C GLY A 190 -5.21 6.66 17.91
N SER A 191 -4.59 7.69 18.50
CA SER A 191 -3.37 8.31 17.97
C SER A 191 -2.24 8.30 18.98
N ASP A 192 -1.01 8.19 18.47
CA ASP A 192 0.22 8.31 19.24
C ASP A 192 1.18 9.38 18.67
N ASN A 193 0.74 10.63 18.62
CA ASN A 193 1.43 11.69 17.89
C ASN A 193 2.77 12.13 18.49
N ALA A 194 2.97 11.91 19.80
CA ALA A 194 4.21 12.31 20.46
C ALA A 194 4.62 11.42 21.65
N SER A 195 4.19 10.15 21.73
CA SER A 195 4.66 9.34 22.86
C SER A 195 6.17 9.16 22.85
N PRO A 196 6.81 9.30 24.01
CA PRO A 196 8.23 9.06 24.14
C PRO A 196 8.48 7.55 24.19
N HIS A 197 8.62 6.90 23.02
CA HIS A 197 9.10 5.52 22.97
C HIS A 197 10.48 5.44 23.65
N HIS A 198 10.58 4.69 24.75
CA HIS A 198 11.78 4.62 25.59
C HIS A 198 12.39 5.97 26.01
N GLY A 199 11.57 7.01 26.16
CA GLY A 199 12.07 8.35 26.50
C GLY A 199 12.67 9.13 25.33
N ALA A 200 12.60 8.64 24.08
CA ALA A 200 13.28 9.23 22.93
C ALA A 200 12.75 10.61 22.51
N ASN A 201 11.53 10.98 22.93
CA ASN A 201 10.98 12.31 22.64
C ASN A 201 11.23 13.28 23.80
N HIS A 202 12.45 13.80 23.90
CA HIS A 202 12.83 14.80 24.92
C HIS A 202 12.09 16.15 24.78
N LEU A 203 11.40 16.39 23.66
CA LEU A 203 10.66 17.63 23.39
C LEU A 203 9.18 17.54 23.80
N ALA A 204 8.66 16.33 24.02
CA ALA A 204 7.32 16.13 24.54
C ALA A 204 7.36 16.13 26.08
N GLY A 205 6.71 17.13 26.70
CA GLY A 205 6.61 17.22 28.15
C GLY A 205 5.74 16.12 28.78
N GLU A 206 4.89 15.48 27.97
CA GLU A 206 4.01 14.36 28.35
C GLU A 206 3.72 13.49 27.11
N PRO A 207 3.44 12.18 27.27
CA PRO A 207 2.96 11.34 26.17
C PRO A 207 1.68 11.91 25.56
N GLN A 208 1.67 12.15 24.24
CA GLN A 208 0.48 12.59 23.51
C GLN A 208 -0.21 11.41 22.81
N SER A 209 -0.59 10.39 23.59
CA SER A 209 -1.56 9.39 23.15
C SER A 209 -2.97 9.87 23.44
N GLY A 210 -3.89 9.72 22.49
CA GLY A 210 -5.23 10.26 22.63
C GLY A 210 -6.28 9.52 21.80
N LEU A 211 -7.54 9.79 22.13
CA LEU A 211 -8.69 9.35 21.35
C LEU A 211 -9.34 10.57 20.71
N TYR A 212 -9.53 10.52 19.40
CA TYR A 212 -10.43 11.42 18.69
C TYR A 212 -11.82 10.78 18.61
N PHE A 213 -12.86 11.58 18.85
CA PHE A 213 -14.25 11.19 18.66
C PHE A 213 -14.89 12.15 17.67
N GLY A 214 -15.43 11.61 16.58
CA GLY A 214 -16.08 12.41 15.54
C GLY A 214 -17.03 11.59 14.69
N LYS A 215 -17.42 12.16 13.56
CA LYS A 215 -18.18 11.48 12.50
C LYS A 215 -17.22 11.09 11.39
N THR A 216 -17.56 10.04 10.65
CA THR A 216 -16.80 9.64 9.46
C THR A 216 -16.71 10.78 8.43
N ASP A 217 -17.75 11.61 8.31
CA ASP A 217 -17.77 12.78 7.43
C ASP A 217 -16.78 13.89 7.86
N ASP A 218 -16.36 13.93 9.12
CA ASP A 218 -15.39 14.93 9.59
C ASP A 218 -14.03 14.75 8.91
N LEU A 219 -13.73 13.55 8.40
CA LEU A 219 -12.52 13.27 7.62
C LEU A 219 -12.41 14.17 6.38
N TRP A 220 -13.52 14.65 5.81
CA TRP A 220 -13.50 15.53 4.64
C TRP A 220 -13.04 16.96 4.97
N GLN A 221 -13.00 17.31 6.26
CA GLN A 221 -12.49 18.58 6.74
C GLN A 221 -10.99 18.55 7.05
N PHE A 222 -10.34 17.39 6.90
CA PHE A 222 -8.90 17.24 7.09
C PHE A 222 -8.15 17.76 5.85
N GLY A 223 -6.89 17.34 5.65
CA GLY A 223 -6.13 17.70 4.47
C GLY A 223 -6.78 17.11 3.22
N LYS A 224 -6.82 17.89 2.12
CA LYS A 224 -7.28 17.37 0.84
C LYS A 224 -6.41 16.17 0.40
N PRO A 225 -6.96 15.17 -0.30
CA PRO A 225 -6.16 14.13 -0.95
C PRO A 225 -5.05 14.73 -1.82
N ALA A 226 -3.81 14.45 -1.43
CA ALA A 226 -2.60 14.81 -2.16
C ALA A 226 -1.52 13.79 -1.83
N GLY A 227 -0.58 13.57 -2.73
CA GLY A 227 0.47 12.59 -2.53
C GLY A 227 1.25 12.33 -3.80
N TRP A 228 2.32 11.56 -3.68
CA TRP A 228 3.15 11.20 -4.81
C TRP A 228 3.62 9.75 -4.69
N GLY A 229 3.99 9.19 -5.81
CA GLY A 229 4.27 7.77 -5.92
C GLY A 229 4.24 7.34 -7.37
N GLY A 230 4.41 6.06 -7.64
CA GLY A 230 4.19 5.57 -8.99
C GLY A 230 4.32 4.08 -9.14
N PRO A 231 3.95 3.57 -10.33
CA PRO A 231 4.17 2.18 -10.68
C PRO A 231 5.65 1.78 -10.73
N TRP A 232 6.54 2.72 -11.10
CA TRP A 232 7.97 2.45 -11.26
C TRP A 232 8.84 3.50 -10.59
N TRP A 233 9.83 3.05 -9.85
CA TRP A 233 10.97 3.85 -9.37
C TRP A 233 12.24 3.06 -9.60
N ASP A 234 13.11 3.53 -10.50
CA ASP A 234 14.35 2.85 -10.92
C ASP A 234 14.13 1.34 -11.14
N THR A 235 13.00 1.01 -11.78
CA THR A 235 12.49 -0.36 -11.89
C THR A 235 12.98 -0.97 -13.19
N ALA A 236 13.47 -2.21 -13.14
CA ALA A 236 13.72 -3.00 -14.34
C ALA A 236 12.38 -3.38 -14.97
N VAL A 237 12.11 -2.88 -16.17
CA VAL A 237 10.87 -3.10 -16.92
C VAL A 237 11.14 -3.96 -18.15
N THR A 238 10.16 -4.80 -18.49
CA THR A 238 10.16 -5.61 -19.71
C THR A 238 9.26 -4.96 -20.76
N ALA A 239 9.74 -4.92 -22.00
CA ALA A 239 9.04 -4.35 -23.13
C ALA A 239 7.66 -5.01 -23.33
N GLY A 240 6.62 -4.19 -23.43
CA GLY A 240 5.24 -4.64 -23.65
C GLY A 240 4.50 -5.08 -22.39
N ASP A 241 5.19 -5.25 -21.25
CA ASP A 241 4.55 -5.61 -20.00
C ASP A 241 3.99 -4.36 -19.28
N PRO A 242 2.68 -4.30 -19.01
CA PRO A 242 2.10 -3.19 -18.28
C PRO A 242 2.50 -3.22 -16.80
N SER A 243 2.66 -2.03 -16.22
CA SER A 243 2.83 -1.88 -14.78
C SER A 243 1.60 -2.30 -13.99
N ASP A 244 1.78 -2.45 -12.67
CA ASP A 244 0.65 -2.53 -11.75
C ASP A 244 -0.27 -1.29 -11.90
N PRO A 245 -1.59 -1.43 -11.71
CA PRO A 245 -2.51 -0.30 -11.66
C PRO A 245 -2.15 0.65 -10.52
N TYR A 246 -2.12 1.94 -10.83
CA TYR A 246 -1.85 3.02 -9.87
C TYR A 246 -3.08 3.91 -9.72
N LEU A 247 -3.45 4.23 -8.48
CA LEU A 247 -4.68 5.00 -8.17
C LEU A 247 -4.59 6.39 -8.77
N MET A 248 -5.55 6.75 -9.62
CA MET A 248 -5.60 8.06 -10.27
C MET A 248 -6.81 8.90 -9.82
N THR A 249 -7.83 8.28 -9.23
CA THR A 249 -9.06 8.97 -8.83
C THR A 249 -8.90 9.78 -7.55
N GLY A 250 -9.69 10.85 -7.42
CA GLY A 250 -9.83 11.62 -6.17
C GLY A 250 -8.81 12.75 -5.94
N PHE A 251 -7.97 13.05 -6.93
CA PHE A 251 -7.00 14.15 -6.90
C PHE A 251 -7.35 15.25 -7.92
N ASP A 252 -7.00 16.51 -7.66
CA ASP A 252 -7.34 17.62 -8.56
C ASP A 252 -6.39 17.67 -9.75
N ALA A 253 -5.10 17.91 -9.47
CA ALA A 253 -4.07 18.05 -10.49
C ALA A 253 -3.13 16.85 -10.46
N LYS A 254 -2.62 16.51 -11.64
CA LYS A 254 -1.84 15.29 -11.85
C LYS A 254 -0.71 15.59 -12.81
N VAL A 255 0.49 15.21 -12.42
CA VAL A 255 1.68 15.29 -13.29
C VAL A 255 2.33 13.92 -13.31
N LEU A 256 2.62 13.42 -14.51
CA LEU A 256 3.44 12.24 -14.74
C LEU A 256 4.87 12.69 -15.07
N HIS A 257 5.84 12.03 -14.47
CA HIS A 257 7.27 12.18 -14.70
C HIS A 257 7.83 10.85 -15.21
N LEU A 258 8.53 10.88 -16.33
CA LEU A 258 9.12 9.72 -17.00
C LEU A 258 10.62 9.92 -17.17
N THR A 259 11.42 8.91 -16.81
CA THR A 259 12.86 8.84 -17.09
C THR A 259 13.29 7.38 -17.23
N HIS A 260 14.37 7.11 -17.97
CA HIS A 260 14.94 5.78 -18.11
C HIS A 260 16.46 5.79 -18.25
N GLY A 261 17.09 4.63 -18.06
CA GLY A 261 18.55 4.45 -18.16
C GLY A 261 19.09 4.00 -19.53
N ALA A 262 18.22 3.71 -20.51
CA ALA A 262 18.63 3.21 -21.83
C ALA A 262 19.35 4.25 -22.72
N ASP A 263 20.23 3.76 -23.61
CA ASP A 263 21.01 4.54 -24.59
C ASP A 263 20.28 4.82 -25.91
N SER A 264 19.08 4.26 -26.07
CA SER A 264 18.14 4.57 -27.15
C SER A 264 16.91 5.29 -26.60
N ALA A 265 16.14 5.93 -27.48
CA ALA A 265 14.85 6.48 -27.08
C ALA A 265 13.90 5.33 -26.66
N VAL A 266 13.07 5.57 -25.66
CA VAL A 266 12.07 4.62 -25.15
C VAL A 266 10.70 5.28 -25.22
N THR A 267 9.71 4.59 -25.78
CA THR A 267 8.33 5.05 -25.77
C THR A 267 7.59 4.40 -24.61
N VAL A 268 6.94 5.23 -23.79
CA VAL A 268 6.09 4.79 -22.69
C VAL A 268 4.64 5.09 -23.04
N ALA A 269 3.84 4.05 -23.24
CA ALA A 269 2.39 4.16 -23.37
C ALA A 269 1.75 4.32 -21.99
N VAL A 270 0.76 5.21 -21.90
CA VAL A 270 -0.04 5.42 -20.70
C VAL A 270 -1.46 4.93 -20.97
N ASP A 271 -1.90 3.92 -20.22
CA ASP A 271 -3.25 3.38 -20.27
C ASP A 271 -4.03 3.82 -19.03
N VAL A 272 -5.32 4.07 -19.21
CA VAL A 272 -6.25 4.40 -18.12
C VAL A 272 -7.45 3.46 -18.11
N ASP A 273 -7.89 3.12 -16.90
CA ASP A 273 -9.15 2.44 -16.65
C ASP A 273 -10.11 3.45 -16.02
N PHE A 274 -11.00 4.01 -16.86
CA PHE A 274 -11.96 5.03 -16.45
C PHE A 274 -12.96 4.51 -15.42
N LEU A 275 -13.38 3.25 -15.57
CA LEU A 275 -14.45 2.66 -14.76
C LEU A 275 -13.92 1.98 -13.50
N GLY A 276 -12.64 1.59 -13.47
CA GLY A 276 -12.05 0.82 -12.38
C GLY A 276 -12.37 -0.67 -12.43
N ASN A 277 -12.75 -1.19 -13.60
CA ASN A 277 -13.19 -2.58 -13.80
C ASN A 277 -12.23 -3.42 -14.66
N GLY A 278 -11.03 -2.91 -14.93
CA GLY A 278 -10.03 -3.57 -15.78
C GLY A 278 -10.20 -3.30 -17.28
N THR A 279 -11.10 -2.41 -17.70
CA THR A 279 -11.25 -2.02 -19.11
C THR A 279 -10.28 -0.89 -19.45
N TRP A 280 -9.11 -1.26 -19.96
CA TRP A 280 -8.02 -0.34 -20.25
C TRP A 280 -8.15 0.31 -21.63
N HIS A 281 -7.90 1.62 -21.68
CA HIS A 281 -7.81 2.41 -22.90
C HIS A 281 -6.52 3.22 -22.89
N GLN A 282 -5.82 3.24 -24.03
CA GLN A 282 -4.65 4.08 -24.19
C GLN A 282 -5.06 5.57 -24.12
N TYR A 283 -4.42 6.31 -23.22
CA TYR A 283 -4.53 7.75 -23.10
C TYR A 283 -3.61 8.45 -24.10
N ASP A 284 -2.32 8.16 -24.03
CA ASP A 284 -1.28 8.73 -24.91
C ASP A 284 0.00 7.87 -24.87
N ALA A 285 1.00 8.22 -25.66
CA ALA A 285 2.34 7.62 -25.63
C ALA A 285 3.43 8.70 -25.70
N PHE A 286 4.41 8.61 -24.81
CA PHE A 286 5.48 9.59 -24.69
C PHE A 286 6.82 8.96 -25.03
N THR A 287 7.50 9.48 -26.05
CA THR A 287 8.87 9.09 -26.37
C THR A 287 9.85 9.92 -25.55
N VAL A 288 10.63 9.24 -24.73
CA VAL A 288 11.70 9.82 -23.91
C VAL A 288 13.03 9.61 -24.64
N ALA A 289 13.85 10.66 -24.75
CA ALA A 289 15.17 10.58 -25.37
C ALA A 289 16.13 9.69 -24.55
N PRO A 290 17.24 9.18 -25.12
CA PRO A 290 18.24 8.40 -24.38
C PRO A 290 18.64 9.04 -23.06
N ARG A 291 18.54 8.28 -21.96
CA ARG A 291 18.81 8.75 -20.59
C ARG A 291 18.09 10.06 -20.23
N GLY A 292 16.95 10.31 -20.86
CA GLY A 292 16.24 11.58 -20.86
C GLY A 292 15.11 11.61 -19.84
N TYR A 293 14.40 12.73 -19.85
CA TYR A 293 13.28 12.99 -18.98
C TYR A 293 12.16 13.68 -19.75
N VAL A 294 10.91 13.29 -19.47
CA VAL A 294 9.70 13.96 -19.96
C VAL A 294 8.74 14.10 -18.78
N HIS A 295 7.97 15.17 -18.75
CA HIS A 295 6.81 15.29 -17.87
C HIS A 295 5.56 15.57 -18.69
N HIS A 296 4.42 15.22 -18.12
CA HIS A 296 3.11 15.46 -18.70
C HIS A 296 2.14 15.93 -17.63
N GLU A 297 1.50 17.07 -17.85
CA GLU A 297 0.44 17.59 -17.00
C GLU A 297 -0.90 17.13 -17.57
N PHE A 298 -1.68 16.39 -16.78
CA PHE A 298 -3.01 15.98 -17.23
C PHE A 298 -3.96 17.17 -17.26
N PRO A 299 -4.89 17.25 -18.23
CA PRO A 299 -5.86 18.33 -18.29
C PRO A 299 -6.64 18.50 -16.99
N ALA A 300 -7.00 19.74 -16.67
CA ALA A 300 -7.84 20.04 -15.50
C ALA A 300 -9.14 19.23 -15.55
N GLY A 301 -9.47 18.56 -14.43
CA GLY A 301 -10.65 17.70 -14.33
C GLY A 301 -10.50 16.32 -14.98
N PHE A 302 -9.34 15.97 -15.54
CA PHE A 302 -9.09 14.61 -16.02
C PHE A 302 -9.17 13.62 -14.85
N SER A 303 -9.99 12.59 -15.04
CA SER A 303 -10.27 11.58 -14.04
C SER A 303 -10.39 10.21 -14.70
N ALA A 304 -9.65 9.26 -14.17
CA ALA A 304 -9.80 7.83 -14.38
C ALA A 304 -9.62 7.16 -13.02
N HIS A 305 -10.07 5.92 -12.88
CA HIS A 305 -9.94 5.20 -11.61
C HIS A 305 -8.50 4.72 -11.41
N TRP A 306 -7.97 4.00 -12.41
CA TRP A 306 -6.59 3.53 -12.42
C TRP A 306 -5.82 4.05 -13.64
N VAL A 307 -4.51 4.19 -13.50
CA VAL A 307 -3.54 4.40 -14.58
C VAL A 307 -2.47 3.31 -14.53
N ARG A 308 -1.92 2.93 -15.68
CA ARG A 308 -0.74 2.08 -15.77
C ARG A 308 0.12 2.53 -16.94
N VAL A 309 1.36 2.07 -16.97
CA VAL A 309 2.32 2.42 -18.02
C VAL A 309 2.98 1.18 -18.61
N THR A 310 3.36 1.26 -19.88
CA THR A 310 4.03 0.18 -20.61
C THR A 310 5.18 0.75 -21.43
N ALA A 311 6.39 0.23 -21.24
CA ALA A 311 7.55 0.63 -22.04
C ALA A 311 7.65 -0.25 -23.29
N ASP A 312 8.12 0.31 -24.41
CA ASP A 312 8.36 -0.45 -25.65
C ASP A 312 9.71 -1.18 -25.67
N THR A 313 10.57 -0.92 -24.68
CA THR A 313 11.96 -1.38 -24.63
C THR A 313 12.32 -1.81 -23.21
N ASP A 314 13.02 -2.95 -23.09
CA ASP A 314 13.62 -3.40 -21.84
C ASP A 314 14.59 -2.34 -21.31
N CYS A 315 14.34 -1.82 -20.12
CA CYS A 315 15.22 -0.81 -19.52
C CYS A 315 15.00 -0.71 -18.00
N VAL A 316 15.80 0.13 -17.34
CA VAL A 316 15.48 0.62 -15.99
C VAL A 316 14.77 1.95 -16.15
N ALA A 317 13.53 2.05 -15.67
CA ALA A 317 12.67 3.21 -15.86
C ALA A 317 12.00 3.66 -14.56
N THR A 318 11.60 4.94 -14.54
CA THR A 318 10.79 5.56 -13.49
C THR A 318 9.58 6.20 -14.17
N ALA A 319 8.40 5.89 -13.64
CA ALA A 319 7.14 6.49 -13.99
C ALA A 319 6.47 6.90 -12.69
N TYR A 320 6.51 8.20 -12.42
CA TYR A 320 6.22 8.77 -11.12
C TYR A 320 5.20 9.88 -11.24
N PHE A 321 4.22 9.87 -10.36
CA PHE A 321 3.11 10.79 -10.37
C PHE A 321 3.15 11.69 -9.14
N THR A 322 2.81 12.96 -9.36
CA THR A 322 2.57 13.94 -8.30
C THR A 322 1.12 14.39 -8.38
N TYR A 323 0.40 14.26 -7.27
CA TYR A 323 -1.01 14.61 -7.15
C TYR A 323 -1.22 15.67 -6.07
N THR A 324 -2.09 16.64 -6.36
CA THR A 324 -2.49 17.72 -5.43
C THR A 324 -4.00 17.87 -5.32
#